data_AF-A0A4U0U5E5-F1
#
_entry.id   AF-A0A4U0U5E5-F1
#
_cell.length_a   1.000
_cell.length_b   1.000
_cell.length_c   1.000
_cell.angle_alpha   90.00
_cell.angle_beta   90.00
_cell.angle_gamma   90.00
#
_symmetry.space_group_name_H-M   'P 1'
#
loop_
_entity.id
_entity.type
_entity.pdbx_description
1 polymer ?
#
loop_
_entity_poly.entity_id
_entity_poly.type
_entity_poly.pdbx_seq_one_letter_code
_entity_poly.pdbx_strand_id
1 'polypeptide(L)'
;MPAAFVGDEAAEPVTKTPPSTRKRKLVDSITTSATSQPPATIELPKRKASKTTTASVHDANADAEQAALPATPQTLSSDKPMDSDDDLNSVASSGMLGEAMDDSSVDFDAADSDDDGLEDFQDDESAFESQPKDLRPAKKAFEVDFNVYSPGDIQHQQDRQVEEVATLLEQPAEQTAILLRFMSWNKERLIEQYMDNQEEVLDKAGLGANMSSNPPRLEAIDGFTCDICCEDEPGLQSFAMNCGHRFCVDCYRQYLGQKIREEGEAARIKCPGDGCNKVMDAKSLDLLVTSDLTDRYHELLMRTYVDDKENLKWCPAPNCVYAVECGVKRRDLTRTVPTVNCDCKHAFCFGCTLADHQPCPCALVRKWLKKCEDDSETANWISANTKECPKCGSTIEKNGGCNHMTCRKCRHEFCWMCMGLWSEHGTSWYNCNRFEEKSGTDARDAQASSRKSLERYLHYYNRYANHEQSAKLDKDIFHKTEKKMQLLQSSSGMSWIEVQFLEAASQALQQCRQTLKWTYAFAYYLARNNQTEIFEDNQKDLEMAVENLSEMFEKNTDQLAGLKVDMMDKTSYCMRRRVILLDDTAQRLKEEGWTFNVDLK
;
A
#
# COMPACT_ATOMS: atom_id res chain seq x y z
N MET A 1 -28.42 -57.60 22.80
CA MET A 1 -29.24 -57.82 24.02
C MET A 1 -28.30 -58.01 25.22
N PRO A 2 -28.73 -57.73 26.47
CA PRO A 2 -28.05 -56.66 27.23
C PRO A 2 -27.35 -57.01 28.58
N ALA A 3 -26.37 -56.15 28.91
CA ALA A 3 -26.00 -55.53 30.20
C ALA A 3 -26.24 -56.18 31.60
N ALA A 4 -25.15 -56.26 32.38
CA ALA A 4 -24.94 -55.76 33.77
C ALA A 4 -23.41 -55.87 34.09
N PHE A 5 -22.67 -54.91 34.65
CA PHE A 5 -22.65 -54.34 36.03
C PHE A 5 -22.56 -55.42 37.14
N VAL A 6 -21.68 -55.34 38.15
CA VAL A 6 -20.92 -54.23 38.79
C VAL A 6 -19.49 -54.68 39.18
N GLY A 7 -18.53 -53.75 39.31
CA GLY A 7 -17.23 -53.96 39.99
C GLY A 7 -16.44 -52.65 40.12
N ASP A 8 -15.93 -52.33 41.31
CA ASP A 8 -15.40 -51.01 41.68
C ASP A 8 -14.04 -51.14 42.39
N GLU A 9 -13.05 -50.31 42.06
CA GLU A 9 -11.82 -50.13 42.85
C GLU A 9 -11.17 -48.76 42.53
N ALA A 10 -10.71 -48.05 43.57
CA ALA A 10 -10.32 -46.64 43.51
C ALA A 10 -8.80 -46.41 43.63
N ALA A 11 -8.32 -45.28 43.11
CA ALA A 11 -6.92 -44.85 43.20
C ALA A 11 -6.78 -43.40 43.72
N GLU A 12 -5.79 -43.17 44.58
CA GLU A 12 -5.58 -41.90 45.28
C GLU A 12 -4.82 -40.82 44.45
N PRO A 13 -4.94 -39.52 44.80
CA PRO A 13 -4.49 -38.42 43.95
C PRO A 13 -3.02 -38.02 44.14
N VAL A 14 -2.30 -37.79 43.03
CA VAL A 14 -0.97 -37.16 43.03
C VAL A 14 -1.10 -35.67 42.70
N THR A 15 -0.72 -34.82 43.65
CA THR A 15 -0.72 -33.35 43.48
C THR A 15 0.44 -32.88 42.60
N LYS A 16 0.17 -31.91 41.72
CA LYS A 16 1.20 -31.18 40.95
C LYS A 16 0.97 -29.68 41.04
N THR A 17 1.91 -28.97 41.65
CA THR A 17 1.91 -27.50 41.75
C THR A 17 2.50 -26.86 40.49
N PRO A 18 2.06 -25.64 40.10
CA PRO A 18 2.57 -24.95 38.93
C PRO A 18 3.91 -24.23 39.20
N PRO A 19 4.83 -24.16 38.22
CA PRO A 19 6.07 -23.41 38.36
C PRO A 19 5.84 -21.89 38.22
N SER A 20 6.50 -21.11 39.09
CA SER A 20 6.37 -19.64 39.13
C SER A 20 7.25 -18.93 38.09
N THR A 21 6.75 -17.82 37.55
CA THR A 21 7.43 -17.02 36.51
C THR A 21 8.56 -16.17 37.09
N ARG A 22 9.79 -16.38 36.61
CA ARG A 22 10.99 -15.72 37.15
C ARG A 22 11.66 -14.80 36.12
N LYS A 23 11.34 -13.50 36.18
CA LYS A 23 12.09 -12.46 35.45
C LYS A 23 13.58 -12.54 35.80
N ARG A 24 14.46 -12.48 34.80
CA ARG A 24 15.90 -12.24 34.96
C ARG A 24 16.33 -11.06 34.07
N LYS A 25 17.23 -10.23 34.60
CA LYS A 25 17.81 -9.08 33.90
C LYS A 25 18.88 -9.54 32.90
N LEU A 26 19.22 -8.67 31.94
CA LEU A 26 20.54 -8.67 31.31
C LEU A 26 21.64 -8.53 32.38
N VAL A 27 22.83 -9.01 32.05
CA VAL A 27 24.04 -8.86 32.88
C VAL A 27 25.14 -8.29 31.99
N ASP A 28 25.34 -6.97 32.07
CA ASP A 28 26.56 -6.34 31.57
C ASP A 28 27.75 -6.70 32.48
N SER A 29 28.96 -6.72 31.92
CA SER A 29 30.19 -6.93 32.69
C SER A 29 31.40 -6.30 32.00
N ILE A 30 31.68 -5.04 32.36
CA ILE A 30 32.97 -4.38 32.13
C ILE A 30 33.47 -3.84 33.48
N THR A 31 34.74 -4.08 33.78
CA THR A 31 35.34 -3.90 35.11
C THR A 31 35.63 -2.43 35.45
N THR A 32 35.54 -2.10 36.74
CA THR A 32 35.72 -0.76 37.30
C THR A 32 37.18 -0.27 37.37
N SER A 33 37.41 1.00 37.07
CA SER A 33 38.15 1.93 37.97
C SER A 33 37.88 3.38 37.56
N ALA A 34 38.12 4.34 38.45
CA ALA A 34 37.67 5.73 38.31
C ALA A 34 38.84 6.73 38.38
N THR A 35 38.64 7.98 37.92
CA THR A 35 38.84 9.23 38.70
C THR A 35 38.45 10.48 37.88
N SER A 36 38.02 11.51 38.60
CA SER A 36 37.38 12.80 38.26
C SER A 36 37.91 13.72 37.13
N GLN A 37 36.92 14.42 36.52
CA GLN A 37 36.90 15.86 36.13
C GLN A 37 37.68 16.35 34.86
N PRO A 38 37.30 17.53 34.29
CA PRO A 38 37.48 17.81 32.85
C PRO A 38 38.41 18.98 32.48
N PRO A 39 38.92 19.02 31.23
CA PRO A 39 39.36 20.23 30.54
C PRO A 39 38.19 20.88 29.74
N ALA A 40 38.04 22.19 29.54
CA ALA A 40 38.97 23.32 29.40
C ALA A 40 39.65 23.42 28.01
N THR A 41 39.32 24.48 27.27
CA THR A 41 39.77 24.76 25.88
C THR A 41 41.16 25.40 25.81
N ILE A 42 42.07 24.85 25.01
CA ILE A 42 43.29 25.53 24.52
C ILE A 42 43.53 25.16 23.05
N GLU A 43 43.80 26.16 22.20
CA GLU A 43 44.17 25.99 20.78
C GLU A 43 45.68 25.72 20.57
N LEU A 44 46.08 25.39 19.33
CA LEU A 44 47.34 25.74 18.61
C LEU A 44 47.64 24.66 17.53
N PRO A 45 48.50 24.90 16.52
CA PRO A 45 48.61 26.10 15.68
C PRO A 45 48.68 25.76 14.16
N LYS A 46 48.19 26.64 13.29
CA LYS A 46 48.60 26.68 11.87
C LYS A 46 48.91 28.09 11.39
N ARG A 47 50.20 28.46 11.41
CA ARG A 47 50.74 29.66 10.75
C ARG A 47 51.23 29.31 9.35
N LYS A 48 50.79 30.07 8.34
CA LYS A 48 51.66 30.72 7.33
C LYS A 48 50.86 31.75 6.57
N ALA A 49 51.36 32.98 6.52
CA ALA A 49 50.78 34.09 5.78
C ALA A 49 51.82 34.64 4.79
N SER A 50 51.37 35.23 3.68
CA SER A 50 52.08 36.33 2.99
C SER A 50 51.26 36.88 1.82
N LYS A 51 50.84 38.14 1.93
CA LYS A 51 50.93 39.14 0.85
C LYS A 51 50.70 40.54 1.43
N THR A 52 51.73 41.38 1.38
CA THR A 52 51.69 42.79 1.81
C THR A 52 52.57 43.61 0.88
N THR A 53 51.96 44.48 0.08
CA THR A 53 52.60 45.52 -0.79
C THR A 53 51.48 46.38 -1.40
N THR A 54 51.52 47.71 -1.50
CA THR A 54 52.37 48.77 -0.89
C THR A 54 51.79 50.15 -1.24
N ALA A 55 51.60 51.06 -0.26
CA ALA A 55 51.40 52.53 -0.41
C ALA A 55 50.18 52.99 -1.30
N SER A 56 49.72 54.25 -1.42
CA SER A 56 50.09 55.59 -0.89
C SER A 56 48.88 56.56 -1.10
N VAL A 57 48.66 57.76 -0.52
CA VAL A 57 49.17 58.51 0.67
C VAL A 57 48.39 59.85 0.79
N HIS A 58 48.08 60.34 2.01
CA HIS A 58 47.52 61.68 2.39
C HIS A 58 46.14 62.13 1.80
N ASP A 59 45.29 62.94 2.45
CA ASP A 59 45.26 63.41 3.86
C ASP A 59 43.84 63.77 4.38
N ALA A 60 43.76 64.11 5.68
CA ALA A 60 42.57 64.21 6.54
C ALA A 60 41.49 65.27 6.22
N ASN A 61 40.26 65.00 6.66
CA ASN A 61 39.64 65.77 7.75
C ASN A 61 38.51 65.00 8.48
N ALA A 62 38.03 65.52 9.61
CA ALA A 62 37.07 64.86 10.50
C ALA A 62 35.61 65.35 10.31
N ASP A 63 34.62 64.51 10.62
CA ASP A 63 33.85 64.58 11.88
C ASP A 63 32.98 63.32 12.08
N ALA A 64 32.29 63.21 13.22
CA ALA A 64 31.58 61.99 13.62
C ALA A 64 30.07 62.19 13.87
N GLU A 65 29.24 61.24 13.43
CA GLU A 65 27.86 61.11 13.94
C GLU A 65 27.34 59.67 13.91
N GLN A 66 26.38 59.37 14.78
CA GLN A 66 25.68 58.07 14.89
C GLN A 66 24.19 58.28 14.60
N ALA A 67 23.56 57.36 13.86
CA ALA A 67 22.09 57.28 13.78
C ALA A 67 21.62 55.83 13.57
N ALA A 68 20.40 55.53 14.01
CA ALA A 68 19.83 54.18 14.04
C ALA A 68 18.58 54.04 13.13
N LEU A 69 18.03 52.82 13.12
CA LEU A 69 16.84 52.41 12.34
C LEU A 69 15.56 53.19 12.73
N PRO A 70 14.69 53.55 11.77
CA PRO A 70 13.30 53.96 12.03
C PRO A 70 12.31 52.77 11.99
N ALA A 71 11.09 52.98 12.49
CA ALA A 71 10.05 51.96 12.65
C ALA A 71 8.72 52.29 11.93
N THR A 72 7.75 51.37 12.03
CA THR A 72 6.43 51.38 11.37
C THR A 72 5.50 52.52 11.85
N PRO A 73 4.68 53.14 10.97
CA PRO A 73 3.64 54.10 11.37
C PRO A 73 2.25 53.45 11.60
N GLN A 74 1.39 54.16 12.34
CA GLN A 74 -0.04 53.85 12.56
C GLN A 74 -0.97 54.96 12.01
N THR A 75 -2.29 54.70 12.05
CA THR A 75 -3.41 55.52 11.56
C THR A 75 -3.74 56.75 12.42
N LEU A 76 -4.28 57.83 11.79
CA LEU A 76 -5.02 58.93 12.45
C LEU A 76 -6.12 59.53 11.54
N SER A 77 -6.96 60.41 12.09
CA SER A 77 -8.14 61.07 11.47
C SER A 77 -8.15 62.60 11.77
N SER A 78 -9.10 63.45 11.35
CA SER A 78 -10.45 63.32 10.76
C SER A 78 -10.80 64.57 9.90
N ASP A 79 -12.03 64.69 9.37
CA ASP A 79 -12.98 65.80 9.70
C ASP A 79 -14.30 65.78 8.88
N LYS A 80 -15.17 66.78 9.07
CA LYS A 80 -16.63 66.86 8.73
C LYS A 80 -16.92 68.11 7.83
N PRO A 81 -18.12 68.35 7.22
CA PRO A 81 -19.48 68.28 7.82
C PRO A 81 -20.62 67.76 6.89
N MET A 82 -21.88 68.18 7.11
CA MET A 82 -23.12 67.77 6.43
C MET A 82 -23.92 68.96 5.89
N ASP A 83 -24.79 68.72 4.91
CA ASP A 83 -26.07 69.38 4.51
C ASP A 83 -26.30 69.13 2.99
N SER A 84 -27.50 69.04 2.39
CA SER A 84 -28.90 68.97 2.85
C SER A 84 -29.80 68.54 1.65
N ASP A 85 -30.88 67.78 1.89
CA ASP A 85 -32.24 67.74 1.24
C ASP A 85 -32.40 67.88 -0.33
N ASP A 86 -33.45 67.44 -1.02
CA ASP A 86 -34.82 66.99 -0.65
C ASP A 86 -35.46 66.12 -1.79
N ASP A 87 -36.78 65.90 -1.73
CA ASP A 87 -37.75 65.51 -2.79
C ASP A 87 -37.92 64.04 -3.23
N LEU A 88 -38.81 63.34 -2.51
CA LEU A 88 -40.08 62.77 -3.00
C LEU A 88 -40.15 62.12 -4.41
N ASN A 89 -40.48 60.81 -4.45
CA ASN A 89 -41.87 60.43 -4.81
C ASN A 89 -42.25 58.99 -4.42
N SER A 90 -43.53 58.78 -4.09
CA SER A 90 -44.13 57.47 -3.78
C SER A 90 -45.39 57.27 -4.61
N VAL A 91 -45.44 56.21 -5.42
CA VAL A 91 -46.68 55.75 -6.07
C VAL A 91 -46.88 54.25 -5.84
N ALA A 92 -47.99 53.92 -5.20
CA ALA A 92 -48.49 52.57 -5.07
C ALA A 92 -49.61 52.33 -6.08
N SER A 93 -49.83 51.06 -6.45
CA SER A 93 -51.16 50.61 -6.90
C SER A 93 -51.36 49.16 -6.49
N SER A 94 -52.38 48.93 -5.65
CA SER A 94 -52.82 47.59 -5.26
C SER A 94 -53.82 47.04 -6.28
N GLY A 95 -53.87 45.71 -6.45
CA GLY A 95 -54.89 45.01 -7.23
C GLY A 95 -55.29 43.72 -6.54
N MET A 96 -56.37 43.77 -5.76
CA MET A 96 -56.80 42.70 -4.83
C MET A 96 -58.11 42.06 -5.29
N LEU A 97 -58.10 40.75 -5.52
CA LEU A 97 -59.22 39.79 -5.38
C LEU A 97 -58.61 38.37 -5.20
N GLY A 98 -59.20 37.43 -4.47
CA GLY A 98 -60.36 37.52 -3.59
C GLY A 98 -61.16 36.21 -3.49
N GLU A 99 -60.91 35.42 -2.44
CA GLU A 99 -61.75 34.30 -1.95
C GLU A 99 -61.87 33.07 -2.91
N ALA A 100 -62.31 31.88 -2.49
CA ALA A 100 -62.83 31.39 -1.21
C ALA A 100 -62.26 29.99 -0.83
N MET A 101 -62.64 29.48 0.35
CA MET A 101 -62.32 28.12 0.83
C MET A 101 -63.48 27.15 0.56
N ASP A 102 -63.21 25.84 0.58
CA ASP A 102 -64.19 24.84 1.05
C ASP A 102 -63.48 23.61 1.66
N ASP A 103 -64.18 22.87 2.51
CA ASP A 103 -63.70 21.72 3.29
C ASP A 103 -64.78 20.63 3.38
N SER A 104 -64.47 19.39 2.99
CA SER A 104 -65.28 18.23 3.36
C SER A 104 -64.51 16.91 3.23
N SER A 105 -64.51 16.13 4.31
CA SER A 105 -64.24 14.68 4.31
C SER A 105 -65.54 13.87 4.24
N VAL A 106 -65.49 12.59 3.84
CA VAL A 106 -65.93 11.41 4.63
C VAL A 106 -65.73 10.08 3.85
N ASP A 107 -65.70 8.98 4.62
CA ASP A 107 -65.51 7.57 4.24
C ASP A 107 -66.64 6.86 3.45
N PHE A 108 -66.37 5.58 3.12
CA PHE A 108 -67.32 4.48 2.84
C PHE A 108 -68.02 4.51 1.45
N ASP A 109 -68.42 3.38 0.85
CA ASP A 109 -68.52 1.98 1.31
C ASP A 109 -68.17 1.00 0.15
N ALA A 110 -68.11 -0.31 0.43
CA ALA A 110 -67.92 -1.36 -0.57
C ALA A 110 -69.24 -1.87 -1.20
N ALA A 111 -69.16 -2.42 -2.41
CA ALA A 111 -70.23 -3.19 -3.03
C ALA A 111 -69.63 -4.39 -3.78
N ASP A 112 -70.31 -5.53 -3.66
CA ASP A 112 -69.82 -6.87 -4.05
C ASP A 112 -70.74 -7.50 -5.11
N SER A 113 -70.20 -8.36 -5.98
CA SER A 113 -70.94 -9.21 -6.93
C SER A 113 -70.00 -10.19 -7.64
N ASP A 114 -70.18 -11.49 -7.37
CA ASP A 114 -69.57 -12.58 -8.13
C ASP A 114 -70.12 -12.68 -9.57
N ASP A 115 -69.31 -13.19 -10.50
CA ASP A 115 -69.78 -13.98 -11.65
C ASP A 115 -68.69 -14.99 -12.05
N ASP A 116 -69.09 -16.23 -12.35
CA ASP A 116 -68.19 -17.39 -12.50
C ASP A 116 -68.24 -17.91 -13.95
N GLY A 117 -67.11 -17.85 -14.67
CA GLY A 117 -67.09 -17.95 -16.13
C GLY A 117 -65.88 -18.70 -16.71
N LEU A 118 -65.84 -20.02 -16.52
CA LEU A 118 -64.85 -20.91 -17.14
C LEU A 118 -65.19 -21.23 -18.60
N GLU A 119 -64.36 -20.83 -19.56
CA GLU A 119 -64.22 -21.52 -20.86
C GLU A 119 -62.74 -21.78 -21.19
N ASP A 120 -62.51 -22.89 -21.90
CA ASP A 120 -61.22 -23.53 -22.13
C ASP A 120 -60.60 -23.11 -23.47
N PHE A 121 -59.33 -22.70 -23.45
CA PHE A 121 -58.51 -22.55 -24.65
C PHE A 121 -57.16 -23.22 -24.44
N GLN A 122 -56.92 -24.28 -25.20
CA GLN A 122 -55.64 -24.99 -25.28
C GLN A 122 -54.54 -24.03 -25.74
N ASP A 123 -53.48 -23.90 -24.95
CA ASP A 123 -52.21 -23.27 -25.35
C ASP A 123 -51.19 -24.36 -25.72
N ASP A 124 -50.33 -24.06 -26.69
CA ASP A 124 -49.49 -25.05 -27.40
C ASP A 124 -48.13 -25.28 -26.71
N GLU A 125 -47.50 -26.44 -26.91
CA GLU A 125 -46.24 -26.78 -26.26
C GLU A 125 -45.07 -25.93 -26.79
N SER A 126 -44.72 -24.87 -26.05
CA SER A 126 -43.41 -24.23 -26.14
C SER A 126 -42.54 -24.60 -24.93
N ALA A 127 -41.48 -25.37 -25.19
CA ALA A 127 -40.69 -26.01 -24.14
C ALA A 127 -40.00 -25.00 -23.20
N PHE A 128 -40.38 -25.00 -21.92
CA PHE A 128 -39.71 -24.24 -20.86
C PHE A 128 -38.34 -24.88 -20.53
N GLU A 129 -37.33 -24.59 -21.34
CA GLU A 129 -35.94 -25.00 -21.07
C GLU A 129 -35.41 -24.24 -19.83
N SER A 130 -35.60 -24.84 -18.67
CA SER A 130 -35.27 -24.28 -17.36
C SER A 130 -33.76 -24.27 -17.10
N GLN A 131 -33.03 -23.38 -17.79
CA GLN A 131 -31.62 -23.15 -17.50
C GLN A 131 -31.45 -22.77 -16.02
N PRO A 132 -30.70 -23.55 -15.22
CA PRO A 132 -30.39 -23.16 -13.85
C PRO A 132 -29.53 -21.91 -13.91
N LYS A 133 -30.09 -20.77 -13.45
CA LYS A 133 -29.31 -19.55 -13.21
C LYS A 133 -28.36 -19.81 -12.05
N ASP A 134 -27.18 -20.30 -12.41
CA ASP A 134 -26.03 -20.47 -11.53
C ASP A 134 -25.62 -19.05 -11.06
N LEU A 135 -26.19 -18.61 -9.93
CA LEU A 135 -26.09 -17.25 -9.38
C LEU A 135 -24.72 -16.95 -8.76
N ARG A 136 -23.66 -17.29 -9.50
CA ARG A 136 -22.30 -16.81 -9.25
C ARG A 136 -22.35 -15.29 -9.46
N PRO A 137 -21.99 -14.47 -8.46
CA PRO A 137 -21.99 -13.02 -8.64
C PRO A 137 -21.04 -12.65 -9.78
N ALA A 138 -21.53 -11.80 -10.70
CA ALA A 138 -20.73 -11.39 -11.86
C ALA A 138 -19.41 -10.76 -11.38
N LYS A 139 -18.30 -11.26 -11.93
CA LYS A 139 -16.96 -10.79 -11.58
C LYS A 139 -16.81 -9.32 -11.95
N LYS A 140 -16.38 -8.50 -10.99
CA LYS A 140 -16.33 -7.04 -11.15
C LYS A 140 -15.16 -6.63 -12.03
N ALA A 141 -15.25 -5.49 -12.70
CA ALA A 141 -14.25 -5.00 -13.62
C ALA A 141 -12.87 -4.79 -12.95
N PHE A 142 -12.82 -4.47 -11.65
CA PHE A 142 -11.58 -4.28 -10.90
C PHE A 142 -10.98 -5.57 -10.29
N GLU A 143 -11.66 -6.71 -10.41
CA GLU A 143 -11.20 -7.98 -9.85
C GLU A 143 -10.32 -8.73 -10.87
N VAL A 144 -9.18 -9.27 -10.41
CA VAL A 144 -8.23 -10.03 -11.23
C VAL A 144 -8.14 -11.48 -10.76
N ASP A 145 -7.82 -12.41 -11.67
CA ASP A 145 -7.54 -13.79 -11.29
C ASP A 145 -6.10 -13.90 -10.76
N PHE A 146 -5.93 -14.60 -9.65
CA PHE A 146 -4.64 -14.90 -9.05
C PHE A 146 -4.70 -16.23 -8.28
N ASN A 147 -3.56 -16.92 -8.21
CA ASN A 147 -3.36 -18.11 -7.39
C ASN A 147 -2.35 -17.80 -6.29
N VAL A 148 -2.47 -18.40 -5.10
CA VAL A 148 -1.46 -18.33 -4.04
C VAL A 148 -0.79 -19.71 -3.93
N TYR A 149 0.54 -19.71 -3.79
CA TYR A 149 1.35 -20.94 -3.73
C TYR A 149 2.27 -20.92 -2.52
N SER A 150 2.32 -22.05 -1.81
CA SER A 150 3.30 -22.31 -0.76
C SER A 150 4.66 -22.74 -1.34
N PRO A 151 5.75 -22.77 -0.53
CA PRO A 151 7.03 -23.31 -0.97
C PRO A 151 6.95 -24.77 -1.47
N GLY A 152 6.05 -25.59 -0.91
CA GLY A 152 5.83 -26.96 -1.38
C GLY A 152 5.20 -27.03 -2.76
N ASP A 153 4.22 -26.17 -3.04
CA ASP A 153 3.61 -26.07 -4.38
C ASP A 153 4.62 -25.57 -5.41
N ILE A 154 5.49 -24.63 -5.01
CA ILE A 154 6.58 -24.09 -5.85
C ILE A 154 7.63 -25.16 -6.15
N GLN A 155 7.97 -26.02 -5.18
CA GLN A 155 8.85 -27.16 -5.40
C GLN A 155 8.22 -28.17 -6.36
N HIS A 156 6.95 -28.56 -6.14
CA HIS A 156 6.24 -29.47 -7.06
C HIS A 156 6.08 -28.89 -8.48
N GLN A 157 5.94 -27.57 -8.64
CA GLN A 157 5.96 -26.94 -9.96
C GLN A 157 7.34 -26.99 -10.61
N GLN A 158 8.44 -26.82 -9.86
CA GLN A 158 9.80 -27.02 -10.35
C GLN A 158 10.01 -28.48 -10.77
N ASP A 159 9.74 -29.43 -9.88
CA ASP A 159 9.94 -30.88 -10.10
C ASP A 159 9.21 -31.34 -11.37
N ARG A 160 7.94 -30.95 -11.53
CA ARG A 160 7.14 -31.29 -12.72
C ARG A 160 7.69 -30.65 -14.01
N GLN A 161 8.22 -29.42 -13.97
CA GLN A 161 8.85 -28.80 -15.13
C GLN A 161 10.20 -29.45 -15.47
N VAL A 162 10.95 -29.92 -14.46
CA VAL A 162 12.18 -30.69 -14.64
C VAL A 162 11.85 -32.05 -15.28
N GLU A 163 10.83 -32.76 -14.80
CA GLU A 163 10.39 -34.06 -15.35
C GLU A 163 9.87 -33.96 -16.80
N GLU A 164 9.04 -32.95 -17.09
CA GLU A 164 8.54 -32.65 -18.44
C GLU A 164 9.70 -32.47 -19.44
N VAL A 165 10.69 -31.64 -19.09
CA VAL A 165 11.81 -31.32 -19.98
C VAL A 165 12.86 -32.45 -20.00
N ALA A 166 13.06 -33.18 -18.89
CA ALA A 166 14.01 -34.29 -18.82
C ALA A 166 13.60 -35.44 -19.76
N THR A 167 12.29 -35.69 -19.86
CA THR A 167 11.72 -36.68 -20.77
C THR A 167 11.83 -36.24 -22.23
N LEU A 168 11.80 -34.93 -22.50
CA LEU A 168 11.88 -34.37 -23.87
C LEU A 168 13.34 -34.25 -24.38
N LEU A 169 14.30 -33.93 -23.51
CA LEU A 169 15.73 -33.81 -23.87
C LEU A 169 16.53 -35.11 -23.69
N GLU A 170 15.89 -36.18 -23.19
CA GLU A 170 16.51 -37.45 -22.76
C GLU A 170 17.70 -37.24 -21.78
N GLN A 171 17.62 -36.23 -20.90
CA GLN A 171 18.66 -35.90 -19.92
C GLN A 171 18.24 -36.23 -18.48
N PRO A 172 19.17 -36.65 -17.60
CA PRO A 172 18.92 -36.80 -16.16
C PRO A 172 18.29 -35.56 -15.53
N ALA A 173 17.32 -35.74 -14.63
CA ALA A 173 16.60 -34.66 -13.98
C ALA A 173 17.52 -33.61 -13.30
N GLU A 174 18.63 -34.04 -12.70
CA GLU A 174 19.64 -33.15 -12.11
C GLU A 174 20.27 -32.19 -13.13
N GLN A 175 20.57 -32.71 -14.33
CA GLN A 175 21.17 -31.94 -15.43
C GLN A 175 20.12 -31.01 -16.05
N THR A 176 18.89 -31.50 -16.25
CA THR A 176 17.75 -30.70 -16.71
C THR A 176 17.41 -29.55 -15.76
N ALA A 177 17.50 -29.74 -14.44
CA ALA A 177 17.31 -28.67 -13.46
C ALA A 177 18.37 -27.56 -13.59
N ILE A 178 19.63 -27.92 -13.88
CA ILE A 178 20.71 -26.96 -14.15
C ILE A 178 20.49 -26.23 -15.49
N LEU A 179 20.09 -26.94 -16.55
CA LEU A 179 19.72 -26.36 -17.84
C LEU A 179 18.56 -25.35 -17.74
N LEU A 180 17.52 -25.68 -16.98
CA LEU A 180 16.38 -24.79 -16.75
C LEU A 180 16.79 -23.53 -15.97
N ARG A 181 17.60 -23.66 -14.92
CA ARG A 181 18.14 -22.51 -14.17
C ARG A 181 19.04 -21.62 -15.04
N PHE A 182 19.88 -22.21 -15.89
CA PHE A 182 20.71 -21.47 -16.85
C PHE A 182 19.87 -20.65 -17.85
N MET A 183 18.66 -21.11 -18.18
CA MET A 183 17.73 -20.47 -19.12
C MET A 183 16.61 -19.66 -18.44
N SER A 184 16.75 -19.29 -17.16
CA SER A 184 15.72 -18.60 -16.36
C SER A 184 14.34 -19.25 -16.48
N TRP A 185 14.32 -20.59 -16.38
CA TRP A 185 13.14 -21.46 -16.45
C TRP A 185 12.26 -21.32 -17.71
N ASN A 186 12.77 -20.69 -18.77
CA ASN A 186 12.11 -20.62 -20.07
C ASN A 186 12.32 -21.95 -20.84
N LYS A 187 11.38 -22.88 -20.68
CA LYS A 187 11.45 -24.20 -21.32
C LYS A 187 11.43 -24.15 -22.86
N GLU A 188 10.70 -23.21 -23.45
CA GLU A 188 10.58 -23.09 -24.91
C GLU A 188 11.94 -22.73 -25.51
N ARG A 189 12.56 -21.66 -25.01
CA ARG A 189 13.89 -21.20 -25.44
C ARG A 189 15.00 -22.22 -25.12
N LEU A 190 14.87 -22.99 -24.04
CA LEU A 190 15.81 -24.09 -23.74
C LEU A 190 15.73 -25.19 -24.80
N ILE A 191 14.52 -25.63 -25.15
CA ILE A 191 14.31 -26.68 -26.15
C ILE A 191 14.81 -26.22 -27.53
N GLU A 192 14.48 -24.99 -27.94
CA GLU A 192 15.00 -24.40 -29.19
C GLU A 192 16.54 -24.45 -29.25
N GLN A 193 17.22 -23.86 -28.27
CA GLN A 193 18.69 -23.76 -28.30
C GLN A 193 19.40 -25.12 -28.14
N TYR A 194 18.79 -26.07 -27.43
CA TYR A 194 19.32 -27.43 -27.29
C TYR A 194 19.19 -28.24 -28.59
N MET A 195 18.09 -28.06 -29.33
CA MET A 195 17.89 -28.69 -30.64
C MET A 195 18.77 -28.05 -31.73
N ASP A 196 19.10 -26.77 -31.61
CA ASP A 196 20.06 -26.08 -32.49
C ASP A 196 21.51 -26.56 -32.24
N ASN A 197 21.98 -26.60 -30.98
CA ASN A 197 23.34 -27.04 -30.65
C ASN A 197 23.48 -27.58 -29.20
N GLN A 198 23.20 -28.88 -29.04
CA GLN A 198 23.28 -29.62 -27.77
C GLN A 198 24.63 -29.45 -27.04
N GLU A 199 25.77 -29.63 -27.73
CA GLU A 199 27.10 -29.59 -27.08
C GLU A 199 27.42 -28.20 -26.52
N GLU A 200 27.09 -27.15 -27.28
CA GLU A 200 27.35 -25.77 -26.89
C GLU A 200 26.46 -25.31 -25.73
N VAL A 201 25.19 -25.75 -25.68
CA VAL A 201 24.31 -25.50 -24.54
C VAL A 201 24.81 -26.22 -23.29
N LEU A 202 25.24 -27.48 -23.40
CA LEU A 202 25.77 -28.26 -22.28
C LEU A 202 27.07 -27.66 -21.71
N ASP A 203 28.05 -27.26 -22.53
CA ASP A 203 29.29 -26.65 -22.00
C ASP A 203 29.06 -25.26 -21.38
N LYS A 204 28.15 -24.45 -21.94
CA LYS A 204 27.75 -23.15 -21.37
C LYS A 204 27.06 -23.31 -20.01
N ALA A 205 26.22 -24.33 -19.86
CA ALA A 205 25.58 -24.69 -18.59
C ALA A 205 26.53 -25.43 -17.61
N GLY A 206 27.77 -25.72 -18.01
CA GLY A 206 28.78 -26.42 -17.19
C GLY A 206 28.67 -27.95 -17.18
N LEU A 207 27.73 -28.52 -17.96
CA LEU A 207 27.33 -29.93 -18.01
C LEU A 207 28.06 -30.75 -19.10
N GLY A 208 29.12 -30.21 -19.70
CA GLY A 208 29.91 -30.90 -20.72
C GLY A 208 30.46 -32.27 -20.28
N ALA A 209 30.77 -33.13 -21.25
CA ALA A 209 31.03 -34.57 -21.08
C ALA A 209 32.05 -34.98 -19.99
N ASN A 210 32.91 -34.07 -19.55
CA ASN A 210 33.89 -34.30 -18.48
C ASN A 210 33.25 -34.62 -17.12
N MET A 211 32.00 -34.18 -16.84
CA MET A 211 31.37 -34.38 -15.51
C MET A 211 31.12 -35.85 -15.17
N SER A 212 30.90 -36.70 -16.17
CA SER A 212 30.81 -38.17 -16.00
C SER A 212 32.18 -38.83 -15.79
N SER A 213 33.27 -38.14 -16.10
CA SER A 213 34.65 -38.64 -16.03
C SER A 213 35.31 -38.32 -14.69
N ASN A 214 35.12 -37.10 -14.20
CA ASN A 214 35.60 -36.63 -12.90
C ASN A 214 34.45 -35.93 -12.14
N PRO A 215 33.83 -36.59 -11.14
CA PRO A 215 32.85 -35.91 -10.27
C PRO A 215 33.56 -34.90 -9.35
N PRO A 216 32.86 -33.83 -8.90
CA PRO A 216 33.42 -32.86 -7.97
C PRO A 216 33.91 -33.53 -6.68
N ARG A 217 35.17 -33.28 -6.30
CA ARG A 217 35.84 -33.87 -5.13
C ARG A 217 36.75 -32.83 -4.49
N LEU A 218 36.91 -32.95 -3.17
CA LEU A 218 37.93 -32.22 -2.42
C LEU A 218 39.25 -32.99 -2.50
N GLU A 219 40.30 -32.31 -2.95
CA GLU A 219 41.61 -32.91 -3.21
C GLU A 219 42.70 -32.15 -2.46
N ALA A 220 43.41 -32.84 -1.57
CA ALA A 220 44.70 -32.35 -1.06
C ALA A 220 45.78 -32.68 -2.10
N ILE A 221 46.55 -31.67 -2.53
CA ILE A 221 47.61 -31.81 -3.53
C ILE A 221 48.92 -31.35 -2.90
N ASP A 222 49.94 -32.21 -2.92
CA ASP A 222 51.27 -31.90 -2.41
C ASP A 222 51.88 -30.73 -3.20
N GLY A 223 52.21 -29.64 -2.51
CA GLY A 223 52.78 -28.44 -3.12
C GLY A 223 51.76 -27.53 -3.84
N PHE A 224 50.46 -27.66 -3.57
CA PHE A 224 49.46 -26.68 -3.98
C PHE A 224 49.54 -25.41 -3.13
N THR A 225 49.64 -24.26 -3.79
CA THR A 225 49.45 -22.92 -3.20
C THR A 225 48.15 -22.33 -3.74
N CYS A 226 47.34 -21.71 -2.88
CA CYS A 226 46.08 -21.10 -3.32
C CYS A 226 46.27 -19.65 -3.81
N ASP A 227 45.86 -19.36 -5.05
CA ASP A 227 45.98 -18.01 -5.66
C ASP A 227 45.21 -16.89 -4.93
N ILE A 228 44.30 -17.21 -4.01
CA ILE A 228 43.47 -16.22 -3.29
C ILE A 228 44.06 -15.83 -1.93
N CYS A 229 44.42 -16.81 -1.08
CA CYS A 229 45.01 -16.56 0.24
C CYS A 229 46.55 -16.66 0.28
N CYS A 230 47.18 -17.18 -0.77
CA CYS A 230 48.60 -17.51 -0.86
C CYS A 230 49.11 -18.54 0.16
N GLU A 231 48.21 -19.36 0.72
CA GLU A 231 48.55 -20.44 1.66
C GLU A 231 48.96 -21.72 0.92
N ASP A 232 49.95 -22.44 1.46
CA ASP A 232 50.60 -23.63 0.90
C ASP A 232 50.70 -24.81 1.89
N GLU A 233 49.80 -24.87 2.89
CA GLU A 233 49.89 -25.88 3.97
C GLU A 233 49.84 -27.34 3.46
N PRO A 234 50.71 -28.24 3.97
CA PRO A 234 50.67 -29.66 3.60
C PRO A 234 49.33 -30.31 3.96
N GLY A 235 48.58 -30.75 2.94
CA GLY A 235 47.25 -31.33 3.10
C GLY A 235 46.08 -30.35 2.92
N LEU A 236 46.35 -29.08 2.57
CA LEU A 236 45.33 -28.07 2.28
C LEU A 236 44.31 -28.59 1.24
N GLN A 237 43.04 -28.67 1.64
CA GLN A 237 42.00 -29.16 0.75
C GLN A 237 41.71 -28.11 -0.34
N SER A 238 41.81 -28.55 -1.59
CA SER A 238 41.51 -27.75 -2.78
C SER A 238 40.27 -28.27 -3.51
N PHE A 239 39.62 -27.40 -4.26
CA PHE A 239 38.55 -27.75 -5.18
C PHE A 239 38.77 -27.09 -6.55
N ALA A 240 38.58 -27.86 -7.63
CA ALA A 240 38.71 -27.38 -9.00
C ALA A 240 37.36 -27.35 -9.71
N MET A 241 37.03 -26.20 -10.28
CA MET A 241 35.85 -25.99 -11.13
C MET A 241 36.03 -26.61 -12.53
N ASN A 242 34.94 -26.85 -13.25
CA ASN A 242 34.94 -27.33 -14.65
C ASN A 242 35.65 -26.38 -15.64
N CYS A 243 36.05 -25.18 -15.22
CA CYS A 243 36.90 -24.24 -15.96
C CYS A 243 38.41 -24.38 -15.68
N GLY A 244 38.83 -25.31 -14.81
CA GLY A 244 40.24 -25.57 -14.45
C GLY A 244 40.78 -24.75 -13.28
N HIS A 245 40.13 -23.65 -12.90
CA HIS A 245 40.52 -22.84 -11.73
C HIS A 245 40.36 -23.63 -10.42
N ARG A 246 41.37 -23.59 -9.55
CA ARG A 246 41.46 -24.36 -8.31
C ARG A 246 41.84 -23.45 -7.15
N PHE A 247 41.05 -23.48 -6.08
CA PHE A 247 41.28 -22.69 -4.86
C PHE A 247 41.13 -23.58 -3.61
N CYS A 248 41.62 -23.13 -2.46
CA CYS A 248 41.39 -23.86 -1.21
C CYS A 248 39.91 -23.78 -0.79
N VAL A 249 39.45 -24.79 -0.05
CA VAL A 249 38.04 -24.90 0.36
C VAL A 249 37.62 -23.69 1.21
N ASP A 250 38.48 -23.14 2.04
CA ASP A 250 38.11 -22.03 2.93
C ASP A 250 37.97 -20.69 2.19
N CYS A 251 38.74 -20.46 1.12
CA CYS A 251 38.46 -19.35 0.18
C CYS A 251 37.11 -19.54 -0.55
N TYR A 252 36.75 -20.76 -0.95
CA TYR A 252 35.41 -21.02 -1.49
C TYR A 252 34.32 -20.78 -0.43
N ARG A 253 34.48 -21.24 0.81
CA ARG A 253 33.53 -21.00 1.91
C ARG A 253 33.35 -19.51 2.18
N GLN A 254 34.42 -18.73 2.20
CA GLN A 254 34.34 -17.28 2.39
C GLN A 254 33.65 -16.59 1.20
N TYR A 255 33.99 -16.96 -0.04
CA TYR A 255 33.35 -16.45 -1.26
C TYR A 255 31.84 -16.76 -1.29
N LEU A 256 31.47 -18.03 -1.07
CA LEU A 256 30.08 -18.48 -1.01
C LEU A 256 29.33 -17.83 0.16
N GLY A 257 29.98 -17.69 1.32
CA GLY A 257 29.46 -16.94 2.46
C GLY A 257 29.10 -15.50 2.09
N GLN A 258 29.99 -14.80 1.37
CA GLN A 258 29.70 -13.45 0.87
C GLN A 258 28.56 -13.43 -0.15
N LYS A 259 28.59 -14.31 -1.18
CA LYS A 259 27.53 -14.35 -2.21
C LYS A 259 26.15 -14.69 -1.65
N ILE A 260 26.07 -15.67 -0.76
CA ILE A 260 24.81 -16.17 -0.19
C ILE A 260 24.31 -15.25 0.94
N ARG A 261 25.19 -14.75 1.83
CA ARG A 261 24.78 -13.93 2.99
C ARG A 261 24.62 -12.45 2.64
N GLU A 262 25.58 -11.84 1.95
CA GLU A 262 25.62 -10.39 1.70
C GLU A 262 24.93 -10.00 0.38
N GLU A 263 25.28 -10.65 -0.74
CA GLU A 263 24.71 -10.31 -2.06
C GLU A 263 23.34 -10.95 -2.32
N GLY A 264 23.06 -12.11 -1.71
CA GLY A 264 21.79 -12.83 -1.86
C GLY A 264 21.64 -13.58 -3.20
N GLU A 265 22.72 -13.82 -3.93
CA GLU A 265 22.72 -14.61 -5.18
C GLU A 265 23.00 -16.10 -4.87
N ALA A 266 22.33 -16.99 -5.62
CA ALA A 266 22.37 -18.44 -5.41
C ALA A 266 22.33 -19.25 -6.70
N ALA A 267 21.57 -18.81 -7.72
CA ALA A 267 21.43 -19.56 -8.97
C ALA A 267 22.56 -19.29 -9.98
N ARG A 268 23.24 -18.15 -9.88
CA ARG A 268 24.25 -17.70 -10.86
C ARG A 268 25.61 -17.37 -10.23
N ILE A 269 25.97 -18.08 -9.16
CA ILE A 269 27.29 -17.96 -8.52
C ILE A 269 28.37 -18.35 -9.53
N LYS A 270 29.28 -17.41 -9.84
CA LYS A 270 30.37 -17.61 -10.81
C LYS A 270 31.62 -18.19 -10.15
N CYS A 271 32.54 -18.67 -10.98
CA CYS A 271 33.91 -18.97 -10.56
C CYS A 271 34.60 -17.73 -9.94
N PRO A 272 35.38 -17.88 -8.84
CA PRO A 272 36.19 -16.80 -8.28
C PRO A 272 37.38 -16.33 -9.14
N GLY A 273 37.78 -17.09 -10.17
CA GLY A 273 38.94 -16.77 -11.02
C GLY A 273 38.72 -15.57 -11.93
N ASP A 274 39.75 -14.74 -12.12
CA ASP A 274 39.66 -13.52 -12.92
C ASP A 274 39.24 -13.79 -14.38
N GLY A 275 38.44 -12.89 -14.94
CA GLY A 275 37.77 -13.02 -16.24
C GLY A 275 36.78 -14.19 -16.37
N CYS A 276 36.69 -15.10 -15.39
CA CYS A 276 35.94 -16.34 -15.53
C CYS A 276 34.43 -16.13 -15.37
N ASN A 277 33.66 -16.59 -16.37
CA ASN A 277 32.20 -16.45 -16.38
C ASN A 277 31.45 -17.78 -16.30
N LYS A 278 32.14 -18.92 -16.09
CA LYS A 278 31.47 -20.21 -15.82
C LYS A 278 30.79 -20.18 -14.45
N VAL A 279 29.53 -20.60 -14.41
CA VAL A 279 28.70 -20.75 -13.21
C VAL A 279 29.10 -22.04 -12.48
N MET A 280 29.01 -22.04 -11.15
CA MET A 280 29.23 -23.23 -10.32
C MET A 280 27.99 -24.13 -10.33
N ASP A 281 28.17 -25.43 -10.53
CA ASP A 281 27.06 -26.38 -10.53
C ASP A 281 26.54 -26.66 -9.11
N ALA A 282 25.30 -27.16 -9.03
CA ALA A 282 24.64 -27.41 -7.76
C ALA A 282 25.38 -28.43 -6.87
N LYS A 283 26.02 -29.46 -7.43
CA LYS A 283 26.71 -30.49 -6.62
C LYS A 283 28.01 -29.96 -6.03
N SER A 284 28.71 -29.10 -6.76
CA SER A 284 29.86 -28.36 -6.24
C SER A 284 29.46 -27.35 -5.17
N LEU A 285 28.31 -26.68 -5.31
CA LEU A 285 27.74 -25.84 -4.26
C LEU A 285 27.40 -26.66 -3.01
N ASP A 286 26.65 -27.76 -3.13
CA ASP A 286 26.26 -28.62 -2.00
C ASP A 286 27.47 -29.22 -1.25
N LEU A 287 28.62 -29.38 -1.94
CA LEU A 287 29.88 -29.88 -1.37
C LEU A 287 30.70 -28.78 -0.64
N LEU A 288 30.60 -27.52 -1.09
CA LEU A 288 31.41 -26.39 -0.59
C LEU A 288 30.68 -25.51 0.42
N VAL A 289 29.35 -25.42 0.33
CA VAL A 289 28.49 -24.64 1.22
C VAL A 289 28.50 -25.27 2.62
N THR A 290 28.77 -24.46 3.64
CA THR A 290 28.73 -24.89 5.04
C THR A 290 27.30 -25.11 5.53
N SER A 291 27.11 -25.95 6.54
CA SER A 291 25.77 -26.33 7.04
C SER A 291 24.98 -25.17 7.69
N ASP A 292 25.60 -24.03 7.98
CA ASP A 292 24.91 -22.78 8.39
C ASP A 292 24.42 -21.94 7.20
N LEU A 293 24.76 -22.32 5.98
CA LEU A 293 24.41 -21.63 4.73
C LEU A 293 23.53 -22.48 3.81
N THR A 294 23.52 -23.81 3.93
CA THR A 294 22.73 -24.73 3.07
C THR A 294 21.24 -24.36 3.01
N ASP A 295 20.59 -24.15 4.16
CA ASP A 295 19.17 -23.79 4.21
C ASP A 295 18.88 -22.45 3.49
N ARG A 296 19.77 -21.47 3.67
CA ARG A 296 19.65 -20.15 3.02
C ARG A 296 19.92 -20.23 1.52
N TYR A 297 20.87 -21.05 1.10
CA TYR A 297 21.12 -21.33 -0.32
C TYR A 297 19.90 -21.96 -0.98
N HIS A 298 19.28 -22.97 -0.36
CA HIS A 298 18.03 -23.57 -0.85
C HIS A 298 16.86 -22.58 -0.87
N GLU A 299 16.71 -21.72 0.15
CA GLU A 299 15.69 -20.66 0.13
C GLU A 299 15.91 -19.72 -1.07
N LEU A 300 17.10 -19.14 -1.21
CA LEU A 300 17.43 -18.23 -2.32
C LEU A 300 17.27 -18.90 -3.69
N LEU A 301 17.63 -20.18 -3.82
CA LEU A 301 17.46 -20.96 -5.03
C LEU A 301 15.97 -21.10 -5.41
N MET A 302 15.09 -21.41 -4.46
CA MET A 302 13.64 -21.37 -4.70
C MET A 302 13.14 -19.95 -5.02
N ARG A 303 13.75 -18.89 -4.46
CA ARG A 303 13.36 -17.50 -4.76
C ARG A 303 13.60 -17.15 -6.23
N THR A 304 14.74 -17.56 -6.80
CA THR A 304 15.06 -17.31 -8.21
C THR A 304 14.04 -17.89 -9.19
N TYR A 305 13.40 -19.03 -8.90
CA TYR A 305 12.34 -19.61 -9.74
C TYR A 305 11.13 -18.70 -9.92
N VAL A 306 10.77 -17.97 -8.86
CA VAL A 306 9.67 -16.99 -8.86
C VAL A 306 10.14 -15.68 -9.48
N ASP A 307 11.36 -15.23 -9.17
CA ASP A 307 11.89 -13.95 -9.68
C ASP A 307 12.20 -14.00 -11.20
N ASP A 308 12.52 -15.17 -11.76
CA ASP A 308 12.67 -15.39 -13.22
C ASP A 308 11.32 -15.37 -13.99
N LYS A 309 10.17 -15.51 -13.31
CA LYS A 309 8.84 -15.64 -13.95
C LYS A 309 7.99 -14.39 -13.80
N GLU A 310 7.76 -13.65 -14.89
CA GLU A 310 6.97 -12.39 -14.87
C GLU A 310 5.56 -12.52 -14.25
N ASN A 311 4.93 -13.69 -14.32
CA ASN A 311 3.58 -13.97 -13.80
C ASN A 311 3.55 -14.42 -12.33
N LEU A 312 4.70 -14.59 -11.66
CA LEU A 312 4.80 -15.03 -10.26
C LEU A 312 5.60 -14.01 -9.44
N LYS A 313 5.17 -13.73 -8.20
CA LYS A 313 5.90 -12.85 -7.27
C LYS A 313 5.77 -13.27 -5.81
N TRP A 314 6.84 -13.11 -5.05
CA TRP A 314 6.82 -13.21 -3.59
C TRP A 314 5.90 -12.17 -2.96
N CYS A 315 5.19 -12.55 -1.90
CA CYS A 315 4.45 -11.59 -1.08
C CYS A 315 5.43 -10.63 -0.36
N PRO A 316 5.24 -9.29 -0.43
CA PRO A 316 6.14 -8.32 0.19
C PRO A 316 5.98 -8.19 1.71
N ALA A 317 5.12 -9.00 2.34
CA ALA A 317 4.94 -9.00 3.80
C ALA A 317 6.16 -9.64 4.50
N PRO A 318 6.64 -9.07 5.63
CA PRO A 318 7.79 -9.60 6.35
C PRO A 318 7.50 -11.03 6.86
N ASN A 319 8.51 -11.91 6.74
CA ASN A 319 8.44 -13.33 7.08
C ASN A 319 7.38 -14.14 6.29
N CYS A 320 6.85 -13.61 5.19
CA CYS A 320 5.93 -14.34 4.33
C CYS A 320 6.69 -15.21 3.31
N VAL A 321 6.31 -16.49 3.23
CA VAL A 321 6.93 -17.50 2.35
C VAL A 321 6.02 -17.92 1.18
N TYR A 322 4.93 -17.19 0.94
CA TYR A 322 4.00 -17.48 -0.14
C TYR A 322 4.32 -16.64 -1.39
N ALA A 323 4.21 -17.26 -2.56
CA ALA A 323 4.18 -16.55 -3.84
C ALA A 323 2.74 -16.39 -4.32
N VAL A 324 2.50 -15.41 -5.19
CA VAL A 324 1.23 -15.15 -5.85
C VAL A 324 1.46 -15.16 -7.36
N GLU A 325 0.67 -15.93 -8.09
CA GLU A 325 0.61 -15.89 -9.56
C GLU A 325 -0.49 -14.94 -10.00
N CYS A 326 -0.25 -14.11 -11.03
CA CYS A 326 -1.27 -13.30 -11.68
C CYS A 326 -1.03 -13.18 -13.19
N GLY A 327 -2.08 -13.38 -13.99
CA GLY A 327 -1.98 -13.35 -15.46
C GLY A 327 -1.86 -11.95 -16.10
N VAL A 328 -1.87 -10.88 -15.29
CA VAL A 328 -1.85 -9.48 -15.79
C VAL A 328 -0.43 -9.08 -16.19
N LYS A 329 -0.21 -8.89 -17.50
CA LYS A 329 1.10 -8.58 -18.08
C LYS A 329 1.47 -7.10 -17.87
N ARG A 330 2.78 -6.80 -17.85
CA ARG A 330 3.33 -5.47 -17.52
C ARG A 330 2.72 -4.31 -18.34
N ARG A 331 2.37 -4.56 -19.61
CA ARG A 331 1.72 -3.60 -20.52
C ARG A 331 0.30 -3.20 -20.10
N ASP A 332 -0.40 -4.07 -19.38
CA ASP A 332 -1.82 -3.94 -19.03
C ASP A 332 -2.00 -3.17 -17.70
N LEU A 333 -0.90 -2.86 -16.99
CA LEU A 333 -0.84 -2.12 -15.72
C LEU A 333 -1.25 -0.63 -15.81
N THR A 334 -1.53 -0.15 -17.02
CA THR A 334 -2.15 1.17 -17.27
C THR A 334 -3.68 1.09 -17.32
N ARG A 335 -4.24 -0.07 -17.71
CA ARG A 335 -5.68 -0.36 -17.86
C ARG A 335 -6.28 -1.14 -16.69
N THR A 336 -5.45 -1.87 -15.95
CA THR A 336 -5.85 -2.75 -14.84
C THR A 336 -4.94 -2.50 -13.65
N VAL A 337 -5.52 -2.43 -12.45
CA VAL A 337 -4.77 -2.40 -11.18
C VAL A 337 -4.90 -3.77 -10.52
N PRO A 338 -3.94 -4.70 -10.72
CA PRO A 338 -4.00 -6.03 -10.15
C PRO A 338 -3.64 -5.99 -8.66
N THR A 339 -4.59 -5.60 -7.81
CA THR A 339 -4.51 -5.84 -6.37
C THR A 339 -4.82 -7.32 -6.13
N VAL A 340 -3.92 -7.99 -5.42
CA VAL A 340 -4.00 -9.42 -5.09
C VAL A 340 -3.89 -9.62 -3.57
N ASN A 341 -4.48 -10.70 -3.06
CA ASN A 341 -4.53 -11.00 -1.63
C ASN A 341 -3.76 -12.30 -1.35
N CYS A 342 -2.70 -12.21 -0.56
CA CYS A 342 -1.97 -13.38 -0.09
C CYS A 342 -2.70 -14.05 1.09
N ASP A 343 -2.48 -15.35 1.32
CA ASP A 343 -3.09 -16.10 2.43
C ASP A 343 -2.75 -15.55 3.81
N CYS A 344 -1.58 -14.91 3.96
CA CYS A 344 -1.18 -14.13 5.13
C CYS A 344 -2.02 -12.86 5.37
N LYS A 345 -3.08 -12.65 4.59
CA LYS A 345 -4.01 -11.51 4.57
C LYS A 345 -3.40 -10.17 4.15
N HIS A 346 -2.16 -10.17 3.66
CA HIS A 346 -1.56 -8.98 3.05
C HIS A 346 -2.12 -8.76 1.63
N ALA A 347 -2.60 -7.55 1.35
CA ALA A 347 -3.12 -7.13 0.05
C ALA A 347 -2.19 -6.10 -0.60
N PHE A 348 -1.72 -6.38 -1.80
CA PHE A 348 -0.72 -5.57 -2.51
C PHE A 348 -0.99 -5.59 -4.02
N CYS A 349 -0.47 -4.59 -4.74
CA CYS A 349 -0.53 -4.58 -6.19
C CYS A 349 0.58 -5.45 -6.79
N PHE A 350 0.20 -6.51 -7.50
CA PHE A 350 1.12 -7.37 -8.26
C PHE A 350 1.98 -6.56 -9.26
N GLY A 351 1.44 -5.47 -9.80
CA GLY A 351 2.13 -4.61 -10.76
C GLY A 351 3.32 -3.83 -10.21
N CYS A 352 3.27 -3.37 -8.95
CA CYS A 352 4.29 -2.49 -8.37
C CYS A 352 4.70 -2.77 -6.91
N THR A 353 4.23 -3.88 -6.32
CA THR A 353 4.51 -4.36 -4.95
C THR A 353 4.15 -3.41 -3.79
N LEU A 354 3.62 -2.22 -4.07
CA LEU A 354 3.01 -1.34 -3.07
C LEU A 354 1.67 -1.93 -2.56
N ALA A 355 1.22 -1.47 -1.40
CA ALA A 355 -0.12 -1.79 -0.86
C ALA A 355 -1.24 -1.35 -1.83
N ASP A 356 -2.45 -1.93 -1.68
CA ASP A 356 -3.61 -1.66 -2.55
C ASP A 356 -3.76 -0.17 -2.89
N HIS A 357 -3.82 0.12 -4.18
CA HIS A 357 -3.90 1.47 -4.71
C HIS A 357 -5.03 1.67 -5.73
N GLN A 358 -6.05 0.78 -5.72
CA GLN A 358 -7.24 0.95 -6.54
C GLN A 358 -8.00 2.25 -6.18
N PRO A 359 -8.43 3.06 -7.18
CA PRO A 359 -8.45 2.76 -8.62
C PRO A 359 -7.22 3.25 -9.42
N CYS A 360 -6.22 3.86 -8.79
CA CYS A 360 -5.15 4.58 -9.49
C CYS A 360 -4.16 3.64 -10.21
N PRO A 361 -3.92 3.76 -11.53
CA PRO A 361 -2.93 2.95 -12.25
C PRO A 361 -1.50 3.09 -11.72
N CYS A 362 -0.70 2.02 -11.79
CA CYS A 362 0.66 1.98 -11.22
C CYS A 362 1.58 3.08 -11.78
N ALA A 363 1.36 3.53 -13.02
CA ALA A 363 2.10 4.63 -13.64
C ALA A 363 1.82 5.98 -12.96
N LEU A 364 0.57 6.27 -12.62
CA LEU A 364 0.17 7.48 -11.90
C LEU A 364 0.62 7.42 -10.43
N VAL A 365 0.54 6.26 -9.78
CA VAL A 365 1.04 6.09 -8.40
C VAL A 365 2.53 6.44 -8.29
N ARG A 366 3.38 5.99 -9.23
CA ARG A 366 4.80 6.37 -9.25
C ARG A 366 5.01 7.87 -9.46
N LYS A 367 4.24 8.50 -10.36
CA LYS A 367 4.32 9.95 -10.61
C LYS A 367 3.83 10.78 -9.41
N TRP A 368 2.78 10.31 -8.73
CA TRP A 368 2.24 10.94 -7.52
C TRP A 368 3.25 10.88 -6.37
N LEU A 369 3.76 9.69 -6.05
CA LEU A 369 4.73 9.50 -4.96
C LEU A 369 6.01 10.31 -5.18
N LYS A 370 6.54 10.33 -6.42
CA LYS A 370 7.67 11.20 -6.75
C LYS A 370 7.32 12.68 -6.58
N LYS A 371 6.14 13.14 -7.01
CA LYS A 371 5.75 14.55 -6.82
C LYS A 371 5.61 14.92 -5.33
N CYS A 372 5.12 14.00 -4.50
CA CYS A 372 5.06 14.17 -3.05
C CYS A 372 6.44 14.25 -2.39
N GLU A 373 7.46 13.60 -2.97
CA GLU A 373 8.86 13.70 -2.56
C GLU A 373 9.48 15.03 -3.03
N ASP A 374 9.38 15.34 -4.32
CA ASP A 374 9.92 16.56 -4.96
C ASP A 374 9.36 17.87 -4.35
N ASP A 375 8.05 17.96 -4.07
CA ASP A 375 7.39 19.16 -3.51
C ASP A 375 7.26 19.16 -1.97
N SER A 376 7.91 18.20 -1.28
CA SER A 376 7.68 17.91 0.14
C SER A 376 7.85 19.13 1.08
N GLU A 377 8.81 20.02 0.81
CA GLU A 377 9.04 21.22 1.64
C GLU A 377 7.85 22.20 1.62
N THR A 378 7.20 22.38 0.47
CA THR A 378 6.02 23.26 0.36
C THR A 378 4.77 22.62 0.97
N ALA A 379 4.68 21.29 0.89
CA ALA A 379 3.57 20.53 1.46
C ALA A 379 3.60 20.48 2.99
N ASN A 380 4.76 20.19 3.58
CA ASN A 380 4.94 20.04 5.04
C ASN A 380 4.67 21.33 5.83
N TRP A 381 4.80 22.50 5.21
CA TRP A 381 4.49 23.80 5.83
C TRP A 381 2.98 24.00 6.08
N ILE A 382 2.12 23.28 5.36
CA ILE A 382 0.65 23.47 5.37
C ILE A 382 -0.06 22.40 6.22
N SER A 383 0.55 21.23 6.46
CA SER A 383 -0.02 20.11 7.21
C SER A 383 0.03 20.31 8.73
N ALA A 384 -0.59 21.38 9.24
CA ALA A 384 -0.77 21.58 10.67
C ALA A 384 -1.80 20.59 11.24
N ASN A 385 -1.41 19.81 12.24
CA ASN A 385 -2.30 18.93 13.01
C ASN A 385 -3.33 19.72 13.86
N THR A 386 -3.09 21.02 14.02
CA THR A 386 -3.94 21.99 14.69
C THR A 386 -4.45 23.03 13.69
N LYS A 387 -5.75 23.33 13.74
CA LYS A 387 -6.43 24.35 12.94
C LYS A 387 -7.41 25.13 13.81
N GLU A 388 -7.86 26.30 13.37
CA GLU A 388 -8.80 27.13 14.13
C GLU A 388 -10.25 26.92 13.69
N CYS A 389 -11.18 26.98 14.65
CA CYS A 389 -12.62 26.90 14.36
C CYS A 389 -13.10 28.14 13.59
N PRO A 390 -13.68 28.01 12.38
CA PRO A 390 -14.03 29.14 11.51
C PRO A 390 -15.03 30.12 12.13
N LYS A 391 -15.86 29.69 13.09
CA LYS A 391 -16.83 30.55 13.80
C LYS A 391 -16.26 31.32 15.00
N CYS A 392 -15.12 30.92 15.58
CA CYS A 392 -14.69 31.46 16.89
C CYS A 392 -13.18 31.41 17.22
N GLY A 393 -12.30 31.18 16.24
CA GLY A 393 -10.84 31.24 16.41
C GLY A 393 -10.25 30.27 17.44
N SER A 394 -11.01 29.25 17.84
CA SER A 394 -10.57 28.30 18.86
C SER A 394 -9.74 27.21 18.20
N THR A 395 -8.49 27.05 18.65
CA THR A 395 -7.59 25.99 18.17
C THR A 395 -8.18 24.61 18.48
N ILE A 396 -8.15 23.72 17.48
CA ILE A 396 -8.65 22.35 17.51
C ILE A 396 -7.54 21.45 16.94
N GLU A 397 -7.28 20.34 17.61
CA GLU A 397 -6.34 19.28 17.19
C GLU A 397 -7.13 18.09 16.63
N LYS A 398 -6.63 17.44 15.57
CA LYS A 398 -7.31 16.26 15.00
C LYS A 398 -7.10 15.00 15.84
N ASN A 399 -8.07 14.69 16.70
CA ASN A 399 -8.02 13.55 17.63
C ASN A 399 -8.74 12.27 17.15
N GLY A 400 -9.19 12.21 15.89
CA GLY A 400 -10.01 11.14 15.33
C GLY A 400 -9.88 11.04 13.81
N GLY A 401 -10.34 9.93 13.24
CA GLY A 401 -10.31 9.71 11.79
C GLY A 401 -11.34 10.55 11.04
N CYS A 402 -12.46 10.91 11.69
CA CYS A 402 -13.55 11.63 11.05
C CYS A 402 -13.14 13.04 10.57
N ASN A 403 -13.72 13.48 9.46
CA ASN A 403 -13.58 14.84 8.93
C ASN A 403 -14.76 15.77 9.31
N HIS A 404 -15.86 15.22 9.83
CA HIS A 404 -16.90 15.98 10.54
C HIS A 404 -16.35 16.41 11.91
N MET A 405 -16.33 17.71 12.21
CA MET A 405 -15.84 18.21 13.51
C MET A 405 -16.80 19.20 14.17
N THR A 406 -17.18 18.90 15.42
CA THR A 406 -17.97 19.78 16.30
C THR A 406 -17.06 20.60 17.22
N CYS A 407 -17.08 21.92 17.12
CA CYS A 407 -16.27 22.79 17.98
C CYS A 407 -16.74 22.76 19.45
N ARG A 408 -15.89 22.29 20.37
CA ARG A 408 -16.20 22.17 21.81
C ARG A 408 -16.62 23.48 22.49
N LYS A 409 -16.16 24.65 22.00
CA LYS A 409 -16.47 25.97 22.58
C LYS A 409 -17.80 26.57 22.10
N CYS A 410 -18.16 26.39 20.83
CA CYS A 410 -19.31 27.07 20.20
C CYS A 410 -20.34 26.15 19.53
N ARG A 411 -20.14 24.82 19.60
CA ARG A 411 -20.97 23.76 19.00
C ARG A 411 -21.26 23.94 17.50
N HIS A 412 -20.34 24.58 16.78
CA HIS A 412 -20.40 24.68 15.33
C HIS A 412 -19.82 23.43 14.68
N GLU A 413 -20.53 22.88 13.70
CA GLU A 413 -20.19 21.67 12.96
C GLU A 413 -19.66 22.06 11.57
N PHE A 414 -18.43 21.66 11.28
CA PHE A 414 -17.70 22.05 10.08
C PHE A 414 -16.84 20.90 9.55
N CYS A 415 -16.47 20.99 8.28
CA CYS A 415 -15.56 20.04 7.65
C CYS A 415 -14.09 20.43 7.87
N TRP A 416 -13.28 19.50 8.39
CA TRP A 416 -11.85 19.72 8.63
C TRP A 416 -11.04 20.10 7.37
N MET A 417 -11.53 19.72 6.19
CA MET A 417 -10.81 19.95 4.92
C MET A 417 -11.03 21.32 4.31
N CYS A 418 -12.28 21.76 4.15
CA CYS A 418 -12.61 23.05 3.52
C CYS A 418 -12.94 24.18 4.51
N MET A 419 -13.10 23.89 5.80
CA MET A 419 -13.66 24.80 6.82
C MET A 419 -15.11 25.26 6.55
N GLY A 420 -15.78 24.68 5.56
CA GLY A 420 -17.19 24.91 5.26
C GLY A 420 -18.14 24.24 6.26
N LEU A 421 -19.39 24.69 6.27
CA LEU A 421 -20.47 24.21 7.12
C LEU A 421 -20.79 22.74 6.83
N TRP A 422 -20.90 21.90 7.87
CA TRP A 422 -21.11 20.47 7.65
C TRP A 422 -22.45 20.14 7.00
N SER A 423 -23.54 20.85 7.37
CA SER A 423 -24.89 20.58 6.84
C SER A 423 -25.09 20.86 5.34
N GLU A 424 -24.11 21.47 4.67
CA GLU A 424 -24.11 21.65 3.21
C GLU A 424 -23.50 20.43 2.49
N HIS A 425 -22.65 19.66 3.18
CA HIS A 425 -21.99 18.48 2.61
C HIS A 425 -23.01 17.37 2.35
N GLY A 426 -22.91 16.72 1.20
CA GLY A 426 -23.86 15.69 0.76
C GLY A 426 -25.08 16.24 0.02
N THR A 427 -25.31 17.55 0.02
CA THR A 427 -26.26 18.18 -0.93
C THR A 427 -25.69 18.14 -2.35
N SER A 428 -26.55 18.10 -3.38
CA SER A 428 -26.09 18.05 -4.78
C SER A 428 -25.28 19.28 -5.20
N TRP A 429 -25.56 20.45 -4.62
CA TRP A 429 -24.97 21.73 -5.04
C TRP A 429 -23.62 22.04 -4.38
N TYR A 430 -23.34 21.53 -3.18
CA TYR A 430 -22.05 21.76 -2.50
C TYR A 430 -21.04 20.63 -2.79
N ASN A 431 -19.83 20.98 -3.22
CA ASN A 431 -18.80 20.01 -3.65
C ASN A 431 -17.43 20.31 -3.00
N CYS A 432 -17.11 19.62 -1.90
CA CYS A 432 -15.84 19.79 -1.18
C CYS A 432 -14.64 19.16 -1.92
N ASN A 433 -14.85 18.13 -2.73
CA ASN A 433 -13.81 17.32 -3.37
C ASN A 433 -13.33 17.89 -4.72
N ARG A 434 -14.26 18.41 -5.52
CA ARG A 434 -14.02 19.01 -6.85
C ARG A 434 -13.07 20.22 -6.76
N PHE A 435 -12.18 20.38 -7.74
CA PHE A 435 -11.33 21.58 -7.86
C PHE A 435 -11.94 22.56 -8.88
N GLU A 436 -12.17 23.79 -8.45
CA GLU A 436 -12.71 24.86 -9.30
C GLU A 436 -11.59 25.78 -9.80
N GLU A 437 -11.26 25.66 -11.08
CA GLU A 437 -10.31 26.54 -11.75
C GLU A 437 -10.96 27.89 -12.01
N LYS A 438 -10.64 28.88 -11.14
CA LYS A 438 -11.19 30.24 -11.21
C LYS A 438 -11.01 30.85 -12.61
N SER A 439 -12.14 31.02 -13.31
CA SER A 439 -12.27 31.56 -14.67
C SER A 439 -12.13 33.09 -14.72
N GLY A 440 -11.21 33.65 -13.93
CA GLY A 440 -10.85 35.06 -13.96
C GLY A 440 -9.93 35.41 -15.14
N THR A 441 -9.94 36.69 -15.53
CA THR A 441 -9.15 37.27 -16.64
C THR A 441 -7.62 37.15 -16.47
N ASP A 442 -7.17 36.81 -15.27
CA ASP A 442 -5.77 36.81 -14.81
C ASP A 442 -4.97 35.58 -15.34
N ALA A 443 -5.46 34.93 -16.39
CA ALA A 443 -4.89 33.71 -16.96
C ALA A 443 -3.77 33.96 -18.01
N ARG A 444 -3.25 35.18 -18.12
CA ARG A 444 -2.32 35.58 -19.21
C ARG A 444 -0.83 35.50 -18.86
N ASP A 445 -0.47 35.39 -17.58
CA ASP A 445 0.93 35.35 -17.15
C ASP A 445 1.40 33.92 -16.78
N ALA A 446 2.63 33.58 -17.16
CA ALA A 446 3.26 32.30 -16.81
C ALA A 446 3.36 32.09 -15.29
N GLN A 447 3.56 33.18 -14.53
CA GLN A 447 3.57 33.17 -13.06
C GLN A 447 2.18 32.83 -12.48
N ALA A 448 1.10 33.28 -13.11
CA ALA A 448 -0.26 32.90 -12.72
C ALA A 448 -0.55 31.42 -13.04
N SER A 449 -0.04 30.90 -14.16
CA SER A 449 -0.14 29.46 -14.50
C SER A 449 0.62 28.55 -13.52
N SER A 450 1.84 28.93 -13.15
CA SER A 450 2.63 28.23 -12.12
C SER A 450 1.91 28.21 -10.77
N ARG A 451 1.37 29.36 -10.33
CA ARG A 451 0.56 29.45 -9.10
C ARG A 451 -0.69 28.57 -9.16
N LYS A 452 -1.45 28.59 -10.26
CA LYS A 452 -2.65 27.73 -10.44
C LYS A 452 -2.30 26.24 -10.37
N SER A 453 -1.17 25.82 -10.94
CA SER A 453 -0.69 24.43 -10.84
C SER A 453 -0.35 24.04 -9.40
N LEU A 454 0.25 24.94 -8.61
CA LEU A 454 0.55 24.71 -7.20
C LEU A 454 -0.74 24.68 -6.35
N GLU A 455 -1.67 25.60 -6.55
CA GLU A 455 -2.98 25.60 -5.87
C GLU A 455 -3.77 24.31 -6.16
N ARG A 456 -3.77 23.84 -7.42
CA ARG A 456 -4.33 22.55 -7.80
C ARG A 456 -3.63 21.39 -7.08
N TYR A 457 -2.29 21.34 -7.10
CA TYR A 457 -1.55 20.28 -6.40
C TYR A 457 -1.87 20.24 -4.91
N LEU A 458 -1.84 21.39 -4.22
CA LEU A 458 -2.15 21.48 -2.80
C LEU A 458 -3.59 21.05 -2.48
N HIS A 459 -4.57 21.31 -3.36
CA HIS A 459 -5.96 20.84 -3.18
C HIS A 459 -6.05 19.31 -3.14
N TYR A 460 -5.42 18.61 -4.09
CA TYR A 460 -5.44 17.14 -4.14
C TYR A 460 -4.49 16.52 -3.09
N TYR A 461 -3.32 17.12 -2.85
CA TYR A 461 -2.35 16.65 -1.85
C TYR A 461 -2.92 16.68 -0.43
N ASN A 462 -3.54 17.79 -0.01
CA ASN A 462 -4.09 17.90 1.33
C ASN A 462 -5.18 16.83 1.59
N ARG A 463 -5.98 16.46 0.58
CA ARG A 463 -7.00 15.42 0.68
C ARG A 463 -6.39 14.01 0.68
N TYR A 464 -5.40 13.74 -0.16
CA TYR A 464 -4.57 12.52 -0.10
C TYR A 464 -3.97 12.33 1.30
N ALA A 465 -3.22 13.33 1.79
CA ALA A 465 -2.50 13.25 3.06
C ALA A 465 -3.45 13.12 4.26
N ASN A 466 -4.58 13.85 4.25
CA ASN A 466 -5.61 13.74 5.28
C ASN A 466 -6.27 12.35 5.31
N HIS A 467 -6.59 11.74 4.17
CA HIS A 467 -7.11 10.36 4.17
C HIS A 467 -6.06 9.33 4.60
N GLU A 468 -4.77 9.56 4.31
CA GLU A 468 -3.70 8.71 4.84
C GLU A 468 -3.56 8.84 6.36
N GLN A 469 -3.68 10.05 6.91
CA GLN A 469 -3.68 10.30 8.36
C GLN A 469 -4.92 9.70 9.04
N SER A 470 -6.11 9.91 8.47
CA SER A 470 -7.35 9.30 8.97
C SER A 470 -7.28 7.78 8.94
N ALA A 471 -6.73 7.15 7.89
CA ALA A 471 -6.54 5.70 7.85
C ALA A 471 -5.57 5.17 8.93
N LYS A 472 -4.55 5.95 9.31
CA LYS A 472 -3.68 5.63 10.46
C LYS A 472 -4.44 5.72 11.79
N LEU A 473 -5.24 6.77 11.99
CA LEU A 473 -6.08 6.94 13.19
C LEU A 473 -7.18 5.87 13.28
N ASP A 474 -7.77 5.45 12.16
CA ASP A 474 -8.76 4.37 12.11
C ASP A 474 -8.16 3.00 12.45
N LYS A 475 -6.86 2.79 12.19
CA LYS A 475 -6.14 1.61 12.67
C LYS A 475 -5.98 1.61 14.19
N ASP A 476 -5.85 2.78 14.82
CA ASP A 476 -5.92 2.88 16.29
C ASP A 476 -7.36 2.72 16.80
N ILE A 477 -8.37 3.07 16.00
CA ILE A 477 -9.78 2.75 16.30
C ILE A 477 -9.98 1.23 16.27
N PHE A 478 -9.43 0.46 15.31
CA PHE A 478 -9.54 -1.01 15.28
C PHE A 478 -9.13 -1.67 16.62
N HIS A 479 -7.96 -1.30 17.17
CA HIS A 479 -7.47 -1.81 18.46
C HIS A 479 -8.29 -1.34 19.68
N LYS A 480 -9.07 -0.25 19.54
CA LYS A 480 -10.06 0.20 20.54
C LYS A 480 -11.39 -0.53 20.34
N THR A 481 -11.75 -0.86 19.11
CA THR A 481 -12.97 -1.59 18.72
C THR A 481 -12.93 -3.03 19.23
N GLU A 482 -11.80 -3.73 19.15
CA GLU A 482 -11.63 -5.06 19.80
C GLU A 482 -11.98 -5.00 21.30
N LYS A 483 -11.53 -3.95 22.00
CA LYS A 483 -11.84 -3.72 23.42
C LYS A 483 -13.31 -3.31 23.64
N LYS A 484 -13.91 -2.55 22.72
CA LYS A 484 -15.37 -2.29 22.72
C LYS A 484 -16.16 -3.58 22.52
N MET A 485 -15.72 -4.50 21.65
CA MET A 485 -16.36 -5.81 21.42
C MET A 485 -16.32 -6.68 22.68
N GLN A 486 -15.16 -6.79 23.34
CA GLN A 486 -15.02 -7.50 24.62
C GLN A 486 -15.88 -6.87 25.73
N LEU A 487 -15.91 -5.53 25.81
CA LEU A 487 -16.76 -4.82 26.76
C LEU A 487 -18.25 -5.11 26.49
N LEU A 488 -18.71 -5.01 25.24
CA LEU A 488 -20.10 -5.29 24.86
C LEU A 488 -20.52 -6.73 25.17
N GLN A 489 -19.66 -7.73 24.94
CA GLN A 489 -19.92 -9.12 25.34
C GLN A 489 -20.17 -9.25 26.86
N SER A 490 -19.38 -8.54 27.67
CA SER A 490 -19.44 -8.60 29.14
C SER A 490 -20.50 -7.70 29.79
N SER A 491 -20.87 -6.57 29.18
CA SER A 491 -21.80 -5.59 29.77
C SER A 491 -23.20 -5.62 29.17
N SER A 492 -23.34 -5.96 27.88
CA SER A 492 -24.62 -5.95 27.15
C SER A 492 -25.13 -7.36 26.79
N GLY A 493 -24.37 -8.41 27.10
CA GLY A 493 -24.77 -9.81 26.90
C GLY A 493 -24.79 -10.27 25.44
N MET A 494 -24.35 -9.44 24.48
CA MET A 494 -24.24 -9.84 23.07
C MET A 494 -23.25 -11.00 22.89
N SER A 495 -23.63 -11.98 22.08
CA SER A 495 -22.78 -13.12 21.78
C SER A 495 -21.55 -12.73 20.94
N TRP A 496 -20.55 -13.63 20.87
CA TRP A 496 -19.34 -13.40 20.08
C TRP A 496 -19.64 -13.11 18.60
N ILE A 497 -20.63 -13.81 18.02
CA ILE A 497 -21.09 -13.61 16.64
C ILE A 497 -21.69 -12.20 16.46
N GLU A 498 -22.44 -11.72 17.45
CA GLU A 498 -23.19 -10.48 17.35
C GLU A 498 -22.36 -9.20 17.44
N VAL A 499 -21.10 -9.29 17.87
CA VAL A 499 -20.17 -8.14 17.88
C VAL A 499 -19.25 -8.11 16.64
N GLN A 500 -19.26 -9.15 15.80
CA GLN A 500 -18.43 -9.23 14.58
C GLN A 500 -18.69 -8.10 13.57
N PHE A 501 -19.89 -7.50 13.58
CA PHE A 501 -20.21 -6.34 12.74
C PHE A 501 -19.27 -5.15 12.98
N LEU A 502 -18.73 -5.00 14.20
CA LEU A 502 -17.79 -3.91 14.52
C LEU A 502 -16.42 -4.13 13.87
N GLU A 503 -15.96 -5.38 13.76
CA GLU A 503 -14.73 -5.71 13.04
C GLU A 503 -14.92 -5.51 11.54
N ALA A 504 -16.00 -6.07 10.98
CA ALA A 504 -16.35 -5.91 9.56
C ALA A 504 -16.51 -4.44 9.15
N ALA A 505 -17.17 -3.63 9.98
CA ALA A 505 -17.32 -2.18 9.78
C ALA A 505 -15.96 -1.45 9.81
N SER A 506 -15.03 -1.87 10.69
CA SER A 506 -13.71 -1.23 10.81
C SER A 506 -12.78 -1.62 9.64
N GLN A 507 -12.85 -2.87 9.19
CA GLN A 507 -12.17 -3.32 7.97
C GLN A 507 -12.72 -2.60 6.73
N ALA A 508 -14.05 -2.48 6.61
CA ALA A 508 -14.71 -1.75 5.53
C ALA A 508 -14.32 -0.26 5.50
N LEU A 509 -14.32 0.42 6.67
CA LEU A 509 -13.90 1.81 6.79
C LEU A 509 -12.45 2.02 6.33
N GLN A 510 -11.52 1.15 6.77
CA GLN A 510 -10.11 1.18 6.34
C GLN A 510 -9.97 0.96 4.82
N GLN A 511 -10.73 0.03 4.23
CA GLN A 511 -10.73 -0.20 2.78
C GLN A 511 -11.32 0.99 2.00
N CYS A 512 -12.45 1.55 2.43
CA CYS A 512 -13.04 2.74 1.83
C CYS A 512 -12.06 3.93 1.91
N ARG A 513 -11.37 4.16 3.04
CA ARG A 513 -10.38 5.25 3.19
C ARG A 513 -9.12 5.06 2.34
N GLN A 514 -8.57 3.84 2.26
CA GLN A 514 -7.44 3.57 1.38
C GLN A 514 -7.81 3.83 -0.09
N THR A 515 -9.00 3.42 -0.54
CA THR A 515 -9.51 3.75 -1.87
C THR A 515 -9.66 5.26 -2.07
N LEU A 516 -10.31 6.00 -1.15
CA LEU A 516 -10.45 7.46 -1.24
C LEU A 516 -9.11 8.20 -1.32
N LYS A 517 -8.10 7.77 -0.57
CA LYS A 517 -6.74 8.32 -0.68
C LYS A 517 -6.23 8.28 -2.13
N TRP A 518 -6.44 7.15 -2.82
CA TRP A 518 -5.98 6.97 -4.20
C TRP A 518 -6.92 7.54 -5.27
N THR A 519 -8.21 7.78 -4.98
CA THR A 519 -9.08 8.55 -5.90
C THR A 519 -8.59 9.99 -6.06
N TYR A 520 -8.07 10.62 -5.00
CA TYR A 520 -7.47 11.96 -5.10
C TYR A 520 -6.16 12.00 -5.92
N ALA A 521 -5.29 11.00 -5.75
CA ALA A 521 -4.08 10.88 -6.58
C ALA A 521 -4.42 10.63 -8.07
N PHE A 522 -5.47 9.85 -8.34
CA PHE A 522 -5.99 9.62 -9.70
C PHE A 522 -6.58 10.92 -10.29
N ALA A 523 -7.48 11.58 -9.56
CA ALA A 523 -8.20 12.77 -10.01
C ALA A 523 -7.30 13.99 -10.30
N TYR A 524 -6.19 14.16 -9.56
CA TYR A 524 -5.21 15.20 -9.87
C TYR A 524 -4.74 15.16 -11.33
N TYR A 525 -4.49 13.96 -11.85
CA TYR A 525 -4.01 13.71 -13.22
C TYR A 525 -5.11 13.57 -14.28
N LEU A 526 -6.40 13.55 -13.93
CA LEU A 526 -7.49 13.50 -14.91
C LEU A 526 -7.61 14.82 -15.70
N ALA A 527 -7.76 14.71 -17.02
CA ALA A 527 -8.17 15.81 -17.89
C ALA A 527 -9.69 15.95 -17.86
N ARG A 528 -10.20 17.17 -17.61
CA ARG A 528 -11.63 17.41 -17.32
C ARG A 528 -12.51 17.16 -18.55
N ASN A 529 -13.57 16.37 -18.36
CA ASN A 529 -14.60 16.02 -19.34
C ASN A 529 -15.87 15.54 -18.60
N ASN A 530 -16.95 15.24 -19.33
CA ASN A 530 -18.22 14.77 -18.75
C ASN A 530 -18.05 13.53 -17.83
N GLN A 531 -17.13 12.65 -18.19
CA GLN A 531 -16.82 11.45 -17.42
C GLN A 531 -16.21 11.83 -16.06
N THR A 532 -15.25 12.78 -16.00
CA THR A 532 -14.64 13.25 -14.73
C THR A 532 -15.63 13.80 -13.72
N GLU A 533 -16.75 14.36 -14.18
CA GLU A 533 -17.78 14.90 -13.28
C GLU A 533 -18.54 13.74 -12.60
N ILE A 534 -18.84 12.67 -13.32
CA ILE A 534 -19.37 11.39 -12.77
C ILE A 534 -18.37 10.76 -11.77
N PHE A 535 -17.05 10.85 -12.01
CA PHE A 535 -16.05 10.37 -11.04
C PHE A 535 -16.12 11.15 -9.72
N GLU A 536 -16.12 12.48 -9.79
CA GLU A 536 -16.12 13.34 -8.63
C GLU A 536 -17.43 13.23 -7.84
N ASP A 537 -18.57 13.02 -8.50
CA ASP A 537 -19.85 12.77 -7.84
C ASP A 537 -19.84 11.39 -7.14
N ASN A 538 -19.33 10.33 -7.80
CA ASN A 538 -19.11 9.01 -7.17
C ASN A 538 -18.12 9.07 -5.99
N GLN A 539 -17.06 9.87 -6.10
CA GLN A 539 -16.06 10.08 -5.04
C GLN A 539 -16.68 10.77 -3.82
N LYS A 540 -17.45 11.83 -4.05
CA LYS A 540 -18.18 12.60 -3.02
C LYS A 540 -19.14 11.71 -2.24
N ASP A 541 -19.89 10.87 -2.91
CA ASP A 541 -20.84 9.95 -2.26
C ASP A 541 -20.12 8.87 -1.42
N LEU A 542 -18.96 8.39 -1.87
CA LEU A 542 -18.11 7.49 -1.08
C LEU A 542 -17.49 8.21 0.13
N GLU A 543 -17.04 9.46 -0.03
CA GLU A 543 -16.49 10.26 1.06
C GLU A 543 -17.55 10.53 2.14
N MET A 544 -18.76 10.91 1.72
CA MET A 544 -19.91 11.07 2.62
C MET A 544 -20.28 9.74 3.33
N ALA A 545 -20.27 8.61 2.62
CA ALA A 545 -20.48 7.30 3.24
C ALA A 545 -19.39 6.94 4.28
N VAL A 546 -18.13 7.31 4.00
CA VAL A 546 -16.99 7.08 4.89
C VAL A 546 -17.06 7.90 6.16
N GLU A 547 -17.31 9.21 6.08
CA GLU A 547 -17.34 10.03 7.30
C GLU A 547 -18.56 9.68 8.17
N ASN A 548 -19.72 9.40 7.56
CA ASN A 548 -20.91 8.91 8.27
C ASN A 548 -20.68 7.56 8.97
N LEU A 549 -19.84 6.67 8.43
CA LEU A 549 -19.44 5.43 9.09
C LEU A 549 -18.37 5.68 10.17
N SER A 550 -17.43 6.60 9.93
CA SER A 550 -16.38 6.98 10.87
C SER A 550 -16.95 7.57 12.16
N GLU A 551 -17.96 8.44 12.06
CA GLU A 551 -18.64 9.04 13.21
C GLU A 551 -19.27 7.98 14.15
N MET A 552 -19.72 6.85 13.61
CA MET A 552 -20.31 5.76 14.42
C MET A 552 -19.29 5.13 15.38
N PHE A 553 -18.01 5.09 15.01
CA PHE A 553 -16.95 4.58 15.88
C PHE A 553 -16.59 5.53 17.04
N GLU A 554 -16.81 6.83 16.86
CA GLU A 554 -16.52 7.87 17.86
C GLU A 554 -17.62 7.96 18.94
N LYS A 555 -18.79 7.33 18.72
CA LYS A 555 -19.90 7.24 19.69
C LYS A 555 -19.59 6.29 20.87
N ASN A 556 -20.27 6.52 21.99
CA ASN A 556 -20.07 5.80 23.25
C ASN A 556 -20.55 4.35 23.17
N THR A 557 -19.85 3.44 23.87
CA THR A 557 -20.11 1.99 23.81
C THR A 557 -21.54 1.62 24.20
N ASP A 558 -22.13 2.33 25.16
CA ASP A 558 -23.49 2.06 25.66
C ASP A 558 -24.58 2.37 24.61
N GLN A 559 -24.27 3.21 23.62
CA GLN A 559 -25.17 3.54 22.50
C GLN A 559 -24.99 2.58 21.32
N LEU A 560 -23.82 1.95 21.18
CA LEU A 560 -23.48 1.08 20.04
C LEU A 560 -24.35 -0.19 19.96
N ALA A 561 -24.88 -0.70 21.07
CA ALA A 561 -25.81 -1.83 21.07
C ALA A 561 -27.12 -1.52 20.30
N GLY A 562 -27.71 -0.35 20.54
CA GLY A 562 -28.92 0.10 19.83
C GLY A 562 -28.67 0.54 18.38
N LEU A 563 -27.41 0.81 18.01
CA LEU A 563 -27.00 1.27 16.69
C LEU A 563 -26.47 0.15 15.77
N LYS A 564 -26.56 -1.13 16.20
CA LYS A 564 -26.08 -2.30 15.44
C LYS A 564 -26.59 -2.36 14.00
N VAL A 565 -27.89 -2.15 13.79
CA VAL A 565 -28.52 -2.17 12.45
C VAL A 565 -28.01 -1.01 11.59
N ASP A 566 -28.12 0.22 12.08
CA ASP A 566 -27.65 1.43 11.37
C ASP A 566 -26.15 1.36 11.01
N MET A 567 -25.33 0.77 11.89
CA MET A 567 -23.91 0.56 11.62
C MET A 567 -23.65 -0.51 10.56
N MET A 568 -24.45 -1.58 10.51
CA MET A 568 -24.40 -2.59 9.43
C MET A 568 -24.88 -2.01 8.09
N ASP A 569 -25.91 -1.16 8.11
CA ASP A 569 -26.43 -0.49 6.92
C ASP A 569 -25.43 0.53 6.35
N LYS A 570 -24.85 1.40 7.20
CA LYS A 570 -23.78 2.32 6.77
C LYS A 570 -22.53 1.59 6.26
N THR A 571 -22.16 0.46 6.88
CA THR A 571 -21.07 -0.41 6.41
C THR A 571 -21.35 -0.95 5.01
N SER A 572 -22.56 -1.49 4.82
CA SER A 572 -23.03 -2.01 3.53
C SER A 572 -23.11 -0.92 2.46
N TYR A 573 -23.49 0.30 2.84
CA TYR A 573 -23.52 1.46 1.95
C TYR A 573 -22.13 1.94 1.53
N CYS A 574 -21.16 2.04 2.47
CA CYS A 574 -19.76 2.38 2.16
C CYS A 574 -19.17 1.39 1.15
N MET A 575 -19.33 0.09 1.42
CA MET A 575 -18.84 -0.96 0.52
C MET A 575 -19.55 -0.93 -0.84
N ARG A 576 -20.84 -0.62 -0.90
CA ARG A 576 -21.58 -0.44 -2.17
C ARG A 576 -21.06 0.75 -2.96
N ARG A 577 -20.85 1.92 -2.34
CA ARG A 577 -20.27 3.09 -3.05
C ARG A 577 -18.82 2.87 -3.47
N ARG A 578 -18.02 2.17 -2.65
CA ARG A 578 -16.65 1.75 -3.00
C ARG A 578 -16.67 0.86 -4.24
N VAL A 579 -17.55 -0.16 -4.27
CA VAL A 579 -17.71 -1.05 -5.43
C VAL A 579 -18.11 -0.26 -6.67
N ILE A 580 -19.14 0.59 -6.62
CA ILE A 580 -19.60 1.38 -7.78
C ILE A 580 -18.46 2.22 -8.36
N LEU A 581 -17.72 2.94 -7.51
CA LEU A 581 -16.60 3.78 -7.96
C LEU A 581 -15.48 2.95 -8.60
N LEU A 582 -15.10 1.83 -7.98
CA LEU A 582 -14.03 0.97 -8.51
C LEU A 582 -14.42 0.26 -9.80
N ASP A 583 -15.69 -0.13 -9.95
CA ASP A 583 -16.19 -0.85 -11.12
C ASP A 583 -16.28 0.06 -12.36
N ASP A 584 -16.93 1.23 -12.24
CA ASP A 584 -16.92 2.30 -13.26
C ASP A 584 -15.48 2.67 -13.67
N THR A 585 -14.59 2.84 -12.69
CA THR A 585 -13.19 3.21 -12.98
C THR A 585 -12.42 2.10 -13.69
N ALA A 586 -12.56 0.84 -13.27
CA ALA A 586 -11.87 -0.26 -13.93
C ALA A 586 -12.46 -0.58 -15.32
N GLN A 587 -13.78 -0.45 -15.52
CA GLN A 587 -14.42 -0.70 -16.79
C GLN A 587 -13.94 0.29 -17.86
N ARG A 588 -14.06 1.60 -17.60
CA ARG A 588 -13.52 2.64 -18.50
C ARG A 588 -12.01 2.61 -18.67
N LEU A 589 -11.24 2.16 -17.66
CA LEU A 589 -9.78 1.98 -17.82
C LEU A 589 -9.45 0.87 -18.81
N LYS A 590 -10.26 -0.20 -18.88
CA LYS A 590 -10.15 -1.23 -19.93
C LYS A 590 -10.55 -0.68 -21.30
N GLU A 591 -11.56 0.18 -21.35
CA GLU A 591 -12.11 0.80 -22.58
C GLU A 591 -11.31 2.02 -23.10
N GLU A 592 -10.21 2.43 -22.45
CA GLU A 592 -9.47 3.69 -22.72
C GLU A 592 -10.30 4.99 -22.54
N GLY A 593 -11.49 4.90 -21.94
CA GLY A 593 -12.45 6.01 -21.75
C GLY A 593 -12.08 7.08 -20.72
N TRP A 594 -10.80 7.17 -20.30
CA TRP A 594 -10.31 8.14 -19.32
C TRP A 594 -9.07 8.87 -19.85
N THR A 595 -9.15 10.20 -19.99
CA THR A 595 -8.07 11.07 -20.49
C THR A 595 -7.24 11.66 -19.34
N PHE A 596 -5.91 11.70 -19.50
CA PHE A 596 -4.98 12.16 -18.46
C PHE A 596 -4.11 13.34 -18.92
N ASN A 597 -3.75 14.22 -17.98
CA ASN A 597 -2.86 15.38 -18.18
C ASN A 597 -1.36 14.99 -18.31
N VAL A 598 -1.04 13.69 -18.27
CA VAL A 598 0.32 13.13 -18.36
C VAL A 598 0.30 11.84 -19.17
N ASP A 599 1.36 11.57 -19.93
CA ASP A 599 1.53 10.27 -20.60
C ASP A 599 1.62 9.13 -19.57
N LEU A 600 1.16 7.93 -19.93
CA LEU A 600 1.17 6.72 -19.10
C LEU A 600 2.14 5.64 -19.61
N LYS A 601 2.78 5.86 -20.76
CA LYS A 601 3.78 4.98 -21.37
C LYS A 601 5.10 4.97 -20.59
#